data_AF-A0A1Q7YKN2-F1
#
_entry.id   AF-A0A1Q7YKN2-F1
#
_cell.length_a   1.000
_cell.length_b   1.000
_cell.length_c   1.000
_cell.angle_alpha   90.00
_cell.angle_beta   90.00
_cell.angle_gamma   90.00
#
_symmetry.space_group_name_H-M   'P 1'
#
loop_
_entity.id
_entity.type
_entity.pdbx_description
1 polymer ?
#
loop_
_entity_poly.entity_id
_entity_poly.type
_entity_poly.pdbx_seq_one_letter_code
_entity_poly.pdbx_strand_id
1 'polypeptide(L)'
;MGQAQTFTTTCSDPDGWHDISTIDFKIARSDGNGNGVPLALWVQFDEGSNLIRFYDPDLQTWQEGVPGANVTLSSRFAELNLAGTSVHGSGPTGPSVQITWSIVFRDAAVMNNYKQYLKITDDAGLTTGFDKVGSWSVRR
;
A
#
# COMPACT_ATOMS: atom_id res chain seq x y z
N MET A 1 -16.65 8.43 -10.28
CA MET A 1 -15.37 7.67 -10.31
C MET A 1 -14.26 8.69 -10.35
N GLY A 2 -13.28 8.60 -9.46
CA GLY A 2 -12.13 9.52 -9.46
C GLY A 2 -11.18 9.27 -10.62
N GLN A 3 -10.17 10.13 -10.77
CA GLN A 3 -9.06 9.91 -11.70
C GLN A 3 -8.06 8.92 -11.10
N ALA A 4 -7.47 8.06 -11.94
CA ALA A 4 -6.36 7.20 -11.54
C ALA A 4 -5.17 8.04 -11.04
N GLN A 5 -4.63 7.65 -9.88
CA GLN A 5 -3.48 8.23 -9.22
C GLN A 5 -2.41 7.16 -9.05
N THR A 6 -1.18 7.52 -9.34
CA THR A 6 -0.03 6.64 -9.18
C THR A 6 0.76 7.06 -7.96
N PHE A 7 1.01 6.11 -7.06
CA PHE A 7 1.92 6.28 -5.94
C PHE A 7 3.14 5.39 -6.12
N THR A 8 4.30 5.88 -5.70
CA THR A 8 5.53 5.09 -5.71
C THR A 8 6.10 5.07 -4.31
N THR A 9 6.40 3.87 -3.81
CA THR A 9 7.06 3.66 -2.53
C THR A 9 8.39 2.98 -2.78
N THR A 10 9.46 3.51 -2.20
CA THR A 10 10.79 2.91 -2.25
C THR A 10 11.18 2.50 -0.84
N CYS A 11 11.45 1.21 -0.67
CA CYS A 11 11.80 0.60 0.60
C CYS A 11 13.16 -0.08 0.47
N SER A 12 13.83 -0.27 1.59
CA SER A 12 15.13 -0.94 1.62
C SER A 12 15.34 -1.69 2.91
N ASP A 13 16.08 -2.78 2.80
CA ASP A 13 16.60 -3.55 3.92
C ASP A 13 18.13 -3.70 3.73
N PRO A 14 18.95 -3.52 4.79
CA PRO A 14 20.40 -3.66 4.71
C PRO A 14 20.88 -5.05 4.27
N ASP A 15 20.14 -6.11 4.60
CA ASP A 15 20.49 -7.50 4.29
C ASP A 15 20.04 -7.88 2.87
N GLY A 16 18.98 -7.23 2.37
CA GLY A 16 18.50 -7.34 1.00
C GLY A 16 16.99 -7.13 0.92
N TRP A 17 16.48 -6.60 -0.19
CA TRP A 17 15.02 -6.39 -0.29
C TRP A 17 14.21 -7.70 -0.24
N HIS A 18 14.87 -8.84 -0.50
CA HIS A 18 14.30 -10.18 -0.36
C HIS A 18 14.23 -10.67 1.11
N ASP A 19 14.83 -9.95 2.07
CA ASP A 19 14.69 -10.20 3.51
C ASP A 19 13.52 -9.39 4.11
N ILE A 20 12.86 -8.55 3.30
CA ILE A 20 11.62 -7.88 3.68
C ILE A 20 10.47 -8.87 3.61
N SER A 21 9.72 -9.05 4.69
CA SER A 21 8.51 -9.85 4.70
C SER A 21 7.32 -9.09 4.10
N THR A 22 7.04 -7.89 4.64
CA THR A 22 5.92 -7.06 4.17
C THR A 22 6.24 -5.57 4.09
N ILE A 23 5.61 -4.90 3.12
CA ILE A 23 5.60 -3.44 3.00
C ILE A 23 4.14 -2.97 3.00
N ASP A 24 3.74 -2.26 4.04
CA ASP A 24 2.42 -1.66 4.18
C ASP A 24 2.43 -0.20 3.73
N PHE A 25 1.59 0.16 2.76
CA PHE A 25 1.33 1.53 2.35
C PHE A 25 -0.10 1.94 2.71
N LYS A 26 -0.21 3.03 3.49
CA LYS A 26 -1.48 3.46 4.08
C LYS A 26 -1.71 4.95 3.90
N ILE A 27 -2.93 5.31 3.51
CA ILE A 27 -3.40 6.70 3.40
C ILE A 27 -4.53 6.87 4.41
N ALA A 28 -4.23 7.52 5.52
CA ALA A 28 -5.12 7.62 6.69
C ALA A 28 -4.93 8.95 7.42
N ARG A 29 -5.89 9.33 8.27
CA ARG A 29 -5.81 10.59 9.04
C ARG A 29 -4.74 10.52 10.16
N SER A 30 -4.52 9.33 10.69
CA SER A 30 -3.46 9.00 11.64
C SER A 30 -2.90 7.60 11.36
N ASP A 31 -1.81 7.27 12.04
CA ASP A 31 -1.11 5.98 12.01
C ASP A 31 -1.92 4.82 12.62
N GLY A 32 -2.91 5.10 13.47
CA GLY A 32 -3.72 4.10 14.18
C GLY A 32 -4.35 3.01 13.31
N ASN A 33 -4.49 1.80 13.86
CA ASN A 33 -4.79 0.53 13.16
C ASN A 33 -6.23 0.37 12.58
N GLY A 34 -6.81 1.41 11.99
CA GLY A 34 -8.02 1.31 11.17
C GLY A 34 -9.35 1.34 11.94
N ASN A 35 -9.39 0.97 13.23
CA ASN A 35 -10.61 1.10 14.03
C ASN A 35 -10.91 2.57 14.34
N GLY A 36 -11.92 3.13 13.67
CA GLY A 36 -12.40 4.50 13.88
C GLY A 36 -11.51 5.61 13.29
N VAL A 37 -10.35 5.27 12.72
CA VAL A 37 -9.48 6.22 12.02
C VAL A 37 -9.94 6.33 10.57
N PRO A 38 -10.25 7.54 10.07
CA PRO A 38 -10.57 7.72 8.66
C PRO A 38 -9.44 7.20 7.76
N LEU A 39 -9.78 6.21 6.92
CA LEU A 39 -8.89 5.50 6.02
C LEU A 39 -9.36 5.74 4.58
N ALA A 40 -8.44 6.07 3.67
CA ALA A 40 -8.71 6.08 2.23
C ALA A 40 -8.15 4.84 1.51
N LEU A 41 -7.02 4.32 1.99
CA LEU A 41 -6.33 3.19 1.39
C LEU A 41 -5.45 2.49 2.41
N TRP A 42 -5.43 1.16 2.39
CA TRP A 42 -4.37 0.36 2.99
C TRP A 42 -4.09 -0.83 2.08
N VAL A 43 -2.88 -0.87 1.55
CA VAL A 43 -2.36 -1.95 0.73
C VAL A 43 -1.08 -2.49 1.34
N GLN A 44 -0.77 -3.75 1.07
CA GLN A 44 0.43 -4.41 1.54
C GLN A 44 1.04 -5.20 0.39
N PHE A 45 2.36 -5.13 0.24
CA PHE A 45 3.12 -6.10 -0.55
C PHE A 45 3.67 -7.17 0.40
N ASP A 46 3.44 -8.43 0.06
CA ASP A 46 4.03 -9.62 0.68
C ASP A 46 5.10 -10.15 -0.27
N GLU A 47 6.36 -10.07 0.16
CA GLU A 47 7.52 -10.33 -0.70
C GLU A 47 7.59 -11.82 -1.07
N GLY A 48 7.61 -12.70 -0.07
CA GLY A 48 7.83 -14.13 -0.28
C GLY A 48 6.76 -14.79 -1.16
N SER A 49 5.54 -14.25 -1.15
CA SER A 49 4.44 -14.73 -2.00
C SER A 49 4.29 -13.93 -3.30
N ASN A 50 4.99 -12.80 -3.44
CA ASN A 50 4.78 -11.79 -4.47
C ASN A 50 3.30 -11.38 -4.64
N LEU A 51 2.63 -11.12 -3.52
CA LEU A 51 1.21 -10.76 -3.48
C LEU A 51 1.00 -9.31 -3.07
N ILE A 52 0.00 -8.68 -3.68
CA ILE A 52 -0.55 -7.42 -3.22
C ILE A 52 -1.83 -7.73 -2.47
N ARG A 53 -1.90 -7.30 -1.21
CA ARG A 53 -3.09 -7.34 -0.39
C ARG A 53 -3.72 -5.97 -0.31
N PHE A 54 -5.05 -5.90 -0.39
CA PHE A 54 -5.86 -4.70 -0.29
C PHE A 54 -6.85 -4.85 0.85
N TYR A 55 -6.83 -3.95 1.82
CA TYR A 55 -7.70 -4.04 2.99
C TYR A 55 -9.08 -3.43 2.69
N ASP A 56 -10.13 -4.20 2.94
CA ASP A 56 -11.51 -3.71 2.97
C ASP A 56 -11.90 -3.34 4.41
N PRO A 57 -12.04 -2.05 4.74
CA PRO A 57 -12.37 -1.61 6.09
C PRO A 57 -13.83 -1.85 6.48
N ASP A 58 -14.74 -2.09 5.53
CA ASP A 58 -16.14 -2.36 5.86
C ASP A 58 -16.33 -3.84 6.23
N LEU A 59 -15.62 -4.73 5.55
CA LEU A 59 -15.63 -6.18 5.83
C LEU A 59 -14.56 -6.61 6.83
N GLN A 60 -13.57 -5.74 7.11
CA GLN A 60 -12.39 -6.03 7.93
C GLN A 60 -11.56 -7.22 7.42
N THR A 61 -11.51 -7.39 6.09
CA THR A 61 -10.81 -8.50 5.43
C THR A 61 -9.81 -7.99 4.41
N TRP A 62 -8.82 -8.82 4.09
CA TRP A 62 -7.90 -8.59 2.98
C TRP A 62 -8.39 -9.27 1.72
N GLN A 63 -8.36 -8.55 0.60
CA GLN A 63 -8.39 -9.09 -0.75
C GLN A 63 -6.96 -9.21 -1.25
N GLU A 64 -6.69 -10.08 -2.21
CA GLU A 64 -5.34 -10.31 -2.70
C GLU A 64 -5.28 -10.56 -4.21
N GLY A 65 -4.12 -10.31 -4.79
CA GLY A 65 -3.80 -10.65 -6.17
C GLY A 65 -2.34 -10.36 -6.50
N VAL A 66 -1.91 -10.82 -7.68
CA VAL A 66 -0.53 -10.61 -8.14
C VAL A 66 -0.39 -9.27 -8.86
N PRO A 67 0.71 -8.53 -8.68
CA PRO A 67 1.02 -7.36 -9.50
C PRO A 67 0.97 -7.70 -11.00
N GLY A 68 0.46 -6.78 -11.82
CA GLY A 68 0.31 -6.95 -13.27
C GLY A 68 -0.90 -7.78 -13.72
N ALA A 69 -1.64 -8.42 -12.82
CA ALA A 69 -2.86 -9.14 -13.19
C ALA A 69 -3.97 -8.20 -13.67
N ASN A 70 -4.79 -8.66 -14.63
CA ASN A 70 -5.98 -7.94 -15.08
C ASN A 70 -7.14 -8.08 -14.07
N VAL A 71 -6.93 -7.61 -12.84
CA VAL A 71 -7.84 -7.70 -11.70
C VAL A 71 -7.84 -6.35 -10.98
N THR A 72 -9.02 -5.94 -10.52
CA THR A 72 -9.20 -4.75 -9.68
C THR A 72 -9.67 -5.19 -8.30
N LEU A 73 -8.93 -4.82 -7.26
CA LEU A 73 -9.35 -4.97 -5.87
C LEU A 73 -10.03 -3.69 -5.42
N SER A 74 -11.07 -3.76 -4.57
CA SER A 74 -11.81 -2.54 -4.23
C SER A 74 -12.51 -2.56 -2.89
N SER A 75 -12.73 -1.36 -2.35
CA SER A 75 -13.66 -1.08 -1.26
C SER A 75 -14.54 0.12 -1.63
N ARG A 76 -15.37 0.58 -0.69
CA ARG A 76 -16.12 1.82 -0.88
C ARG A 76 -15.24 3.07 -1.02
N PHE A 77 -13.97 3.01 -0.62
CA PHE A 77 -13.07 4.18 -0.59
C PHE A 77 -12.18 4.28 -1.82
N ALA A 78 -11.72 3.14 -2.34
CA ALA A 78 -10.76 3.11 -3.42
C ALA A 78 -10.86 1.81 -4.23
N GLU A 79 -10.32 1.87 -5.44
CA GLU A 79 -9.99 0.73 -6.28
C GLU A 79 -8.46 0.69 -6.47
N LEU A 80 -7.88 -0.51 -6.44
CA LEU A 80 -6.51 -0.79 -6.82
C LEU A 80 -6.53 -1.61 -8.11
N ASN A 81 -5.96 -1.05 -9.18
CA ASN A 81 -5.78 -1.75 -10.44
C ASN A 81 -4.46 -2.52 -10.43
N LEU A 82 -4.51 -3.85 -10.37
CA LEU A 82 -3.30 -4.67 -10.35
C LEU A 82 -2.55 -4.61 -11.69
N ALA A 83 -3.23 -4.41 -12.82
CA ALA A 83 -2.57 -4.31 -14.13
C ALA A 83 -1.65 -3.09 -14.25
N GLY A 84 -1.95 -2.03 -13.49
CA GLY A 84 -1.11 -0.83 -13.37
C GLY A 84 -0.17 -0.84 -12.15
N THR A 85 -0.15 -1.93 -11.38
CA THR A 85 0.65 -2.07 -10.16
C THR A 85 1.87 -2.96 -10.46
N SER A 86 3.05 -2.54 -10.02
CA SER A 86 4.30 -3.24 -10.30
C SER A 86 5.28 -3.18 -9.13
N VAL A 87 6.16 -4.17 -9.06
CA VAL A 87 7.24 -4.29 -8.07
C VAL A 87 8.55 -4.41 -8.82
N HIS A 88 9.54 -3.60 -8.44
CA HIS A 88 10.85 -3.57 -9.07
C HIS A 88 11.96 -3.53 -8.01
N GLY A 89 12.56 -4.69 -7.75
CA GLY A 89 13.73 -4.82 -6.90
C GLY A 89 15.01 -4.32 -7.59
N SER A 90 15.99 -3.86 -6.82
CA SER A 90 17.28 -3.38 -7.32
C SER A 90 18.26 -4.52 -7.68
N GLY A 91 17.74 -5.72 -7.97
CA GLY A 91 18.48 -6.95 -8.27
C GLY A 91 18.34 -8.04 -7.20
N PRO A 92 18.79 -9.28 -7.47
CA PRO A 92 18.62 -10.43 -6.56
C PRO A 92 19.33 -10.32 -5.21
N THR A 93 20.31 -9.43 -5.10
CA THR A 93 21.05 -9.14 -3.85
C THR A 93 21.06 -7.64 -3.57
N GLY A 94 20.13 -6.91 -4.19
CA GLY A 94 20.01 -5.48 -4.03
C GLY A 94 19.35 -5.13 -2.70
N PRO A 95 19.64 -3.96 -2.10
CA PRO A 95 19.04 -3.59 -0.83
C PRO A 95 17.64 -2.98 -0.98
N SER A 96 17.16 -2.66 -2.19
CA SER A 96 15.99 -1.80 -2.36
C SER A 96 14.95 -2.36 -3.30
N VAL A 97 13.70 -2.01 -3.05
CA VAL A 97 12.55 -2.35 -3.90
C VAL A 97 11.66 -1.12 -4.07
N GLN A 98 11.20 -0.90 -5.30
CA GLN A 98 10.22 0.12 -5.65
C GLN A 98 8.89 -0.53 -6.00
N ILE A 99 7.80 -0.04 -5.42
CA ILE A 99 6.44 -0.49 -5.73
C ILE A 99 5.65 0.68 -6.30
N THR A 100 5.02 0.47 -7.44
CA THR A 100 4.11 1.41 -8.07
C THR A 100 2.68 0.95 -7.86
N TRP A 101 1.85 1.79 -7.26
CA TRP A 101 0.45 1.52 -6.92
C TRP A 101 -0.48 2.32 -7.83
N SER A 102 -1.40 1.64 -8.52
CA SER A 102 -2.40 2.30 -9.38
C SER A 102 -3.76 2.37 -8.69
N ILE A 103 -4.12 3.56 -8.19
CA ILE A 103 -5.26 3.75 -7.29
C ILE A 103 -6.30 4.69 -7.90
N VAL A 104 -7.58 4.34 -7.82
CA VAL A 104 -8.69 5.27 -8.08
C VAL A 104 -9.45 5.49 -6.78
N PHE A 105 -9.45 6.72 -6.28
CA PHE A 105 -10.27 7.07 -5.10
C PHE A 105 -11.73 7.27 -5.49
N ARG A 106 -12.63 6.86 -4.59
CA ARG A 106 -14.08 7.08 -4.69
C ARG A 106 -14.51 8.24 -3.79
N ASP A 107 -15.73 8.74 -4.01
CA ASP A 107 -16.28 9.88 -3.28
C ASP A 107 -16.29 9.69 -1.76
N ALA A 108 -16.45 8.46 -1.27
CA ALA A 108 -16.42 8.16 0.16
C ALA A 108 -15.06 8.45 0.82
N ALA A 109 -13.99 8.55 0.03
CA ALA A 109 -12.65 8.90 0.50
C ALA A 109 -12.39 10.41 0.49
N VAL A 110 -13.31 11.29 0.08
CA VAL A 110 -13.05 12.74 -0.01
C VAL A 110 -12.71 13.34 1.36
N MET A 111 -11.48 13.87 1.49
CA MET A 111 -10.95 14.51 2.70
C MET A 111 -9.63 15.25 2.38
N ASN A 112 -9.38 16.37 3.08
CA ASN A 112 -8.27 17.30 2.79
C ASN A 112 -7.02 17.14 3.69
N ASN A 113 -6.94 16.08 4.50
CA ASN A 113 -5.89 15.95 5.52
C ASN A 113 -5.48 14.50 5.80
N TYR A 114 -5.42 13.67 4.77
CA TYR A 114 -4.75 12.38 4.90
C TYR A 114 -3.24 12.55 4.99
N LYS A 115 -2.63 11.57 5.65
CA LYS A 115 -1.20 11.35 5.69
C LYS A 115 -0.91 10.02 5.01
N GLN A 116 0.23 9.96 4.36
CA GLN A 116 0.78 8.74 3.79
C GLN A 116 1.73 8.13 4.81
N TYR A 117 1.58 6.83 5.02
CA TYR A 117 2.34 6.06 5.97
C TYR A 117 2.96 4.84 5.28
N LEU A 118 4.19 4.53 5.64
CA LEU A 118 4.87 3.31 5.28
C LEU A 118 5.24 2.53 6.54
N LYS A 119 5.11 1.22 6.47
CA LYS A 119 5.63 0.31 7.48
C LYS A 119 6.30 -0.87 6.77
N ILE A 120 7.46 -1.27 7.26
CA ILE A 120 8.23 -2.39 6.74
C ILE A 120 8.36 -3.43 7.86
N THR A 121 8.22 -4.70 7.53
CA THR A 121 8.50 -5.82 8.43
C THR A 121 9.47 -6.75 7.71
N ASP A 122 10.57 -7.12 8.34
CA ASP A 122 11.52 -8.10 7.81
C ASP A 122 11.11 -9.53 8.16
N ASP A 123 11.78 -10.52 7.58
CA ASP A 123 11.54 -11.94 7.82
C ASP A 123 11.94 -12.40 9.23
N ALA A 124 12.78 -11.62 9.94
CA ALA A 124 13.08 -11.83 11.35
C ALA A 124 11.98 -11.30 12.28
N GLY A 125 10.96 -10.63 11.72
CA GLY A 125 9.84 -10.02 12.45
C GLY A 125 10.15 -8.65 13.05
N LEU A 126 11.32 -8.06 12.76
CA LEU A 126 11.59 -6.67 13.08
C LEU A 126 10.71 -5.79 12.21
N THR A 127 10.15 -4.75 12.82
CA THR A 127 9.19 -3.91 12.15
C THR A 127 9.44 -2.45 12.46
N THR A 128 9.27 -1.61 11.44
CA THR A 128 9.18 -0.17 11.66
C THR A 128 7.84 0.18 12.31
N GLY A 129 7.72 1.43 12.77
CA GLY A 129 6.41 2.03 12.96
C GLY A 129 5.72 2.32 11.62
N PHE A 130 4.48 2.81 11.67
CA PHE A 130 3.90 3.51 10.54
C PHE A 130 4.52 4.91 10.44
N ASP A 131 5.61 5.01 9.69
CA ASP A 131 6.35 6.25 9.49
C ASP A 131 5.59 7.15 8.51
N LYS A 132 5.42 8.42 8.88
CA LYS A 132 4.78 9.39 7.99
C LYS A 132 5.74 9.77 6.87
N VAL A 133 5.40 9.37 5.64
CA VAL A 133 6.21 9.64 4.45
C VAL A 133 5.64 10.72 3.54
N GLY A 134 4.41 11.16 3.79
CA GLY A 134 3.79 12.21 2.98
C GLY A 134 2.42 12.67 3.49
N SER A 135 1.77 13.50 2.66
CA SER A 135 0.41 13.96 2.88
C SER A 135 -0.39 13.80 1.60
N TRP A 136 -1.69 13.55 1.72
CA TRP A 136 -2.58 13.39 0.57
C TRP A 136 -3.94 14.03 0.83
N SER A 137 -4.60 14.48 -0.23
CA SER A 137 -5.98 14.94 -0.18
C SER A 137 -6.75 14.33 -1.32
N VAL A 138 -7.91 13.77 -1.02
CA VAL A 138 -8.86 13.32 -2.03
C VAL A 138 -9.89 14.45 -2.18
N ARG A 139 -10.01 14.97 -3.39
CA ARG A 139 -10.93 16.05 -3.74
C ARG A 139 -11.91 15.54 -4.81
N ARG A 140 -13.07 16.20 -4.92
CA ARG A 140 -14.03 15.98 -6.00
C ARG A 140 -13.52 16.57 -7.31
#